data_AF-A0A5K1HDP4-F1
#
_entry.id   AF-A0A5K1HDP4-F1
#
_cell.length_a   1.000
_cell.length_b   1.000
_cell.length_c   1.000
_cell.angle_alpha   90.00
_cell.angle_beta   90.00
_cell.angle_gamma   90.00
#
_symmetry.space_group_name_H-M   'P 1'
#
loop_
_entity.id
_entity.type
_entity.pdbx_description
1 polymer ?
#
loop_
_entity_poly.entity_id
_entity_poly.type
_entity_poly.pdbx_seq_one_letter_code
_entity_poly.pdbx_strand_id
1 'polypeptide(L)' 'RTAQGSSLAIHLPDAQARCYITVQKDGLAFAALTDDQYPERVAFMVLKKISMEFAVKYEAAMFSKTESTD' A
#
# COMPACT_ATOMS: atom_id res chain seq x y z
N ARG A 1 2.31 -13.59 1.97
CA ARG A 1 3.26 -12.45 2.07
C ARG A 1 3.43 -11.91 0.65
N THR A 2 3.38 -10.60 0.47
CA THR A 2 3.57 -9.96 -0.84
C THR A 2 5.00 -9.49 -0.95
N ALA A 3 5.59 -9.61 -2.13
CA ALA A 3 6.98 -9.22 -2.37
C ALA A 3 7.12 -7.69 -2.42
N GLN A 4 8.33 -7.19 -2.18
CA GLN A 4 8.63 -5.78 -2.45
C GLN A 4 8.42 -5.46 -3.94
N GLY A 5 7.95 -4.25 -4.23
CA GLY A 5 7.64 -3.82 -5.60
C GLY A 5 6.40 -4.49 -6.21
N SER A 6 5.48 -5.00 -5.38
CA SER A 6 4.26 -5.68 -5.85
C SER A 6 2.99 -5.01 -5.34
N SER A 7 1.89 -5.27 -6.04
CA SER A 7 0.55 -4.83 -5.67
C SER A 7 -0.39 -6.03 -5.59
N LEU A 8 -1.38 -5.97 -4.72
CA LEU A 8 -2.39 -7.01 -4.55
C LEU A 8 -3.75 -6.42 -4.16
N ALA A 9 -4.81 -7.19 -4.38
CA ALA A 9 -6.14 -6.92 -3.86
C ALA A 9 -6.64 -8.14 -3.07
N ILE A 10 -7.12 -7.92 -1.84
CA ILE A 10 -7.74 -8.94 -0.99
C ILE A 10 -9.23 -8.68 -0.98
N HIS A 11 -10.01 -9.67 -1.39
CA HIS A 11 -11.46 -9.63 -1.29
C HIS A 11 -11.91 -10.19 0.06
N LEU A 12 -12.76 -9.44 0.77
CA LEU A 12 -13.35 -9.80 2.05
C LEU A 12 -14.88 -9.88 1.87
N PRO A 13 -15.41 -11.01 1.36
CA PRO A 13 -16.80 -11.11 0.93
C PRO A 13 -17.79 -10.89 2.07
N ASP A 14 -17.49 -11.40 3.27
CA ASP A 14 -18.37 -11.27 4.45
C ASP A 14 -18.53 -9.82 4.91
N ALA A 15 -17.57 -8.96 4.57
CA ALA A 15 -17.55 -7.55 4.93
C ALA A 15 -17.94 -6.63 3.75
N GLN A 16 -18.29 -7.19 2.57
CA GLN A 16 -18.53 -6.43 1.34
C GLN A 16 -17.40 -5.42 1.04
N ALA A 17 -16.16 -5.87 1.24
CA ALA A 17 -14.99 -4.99 1.22
C ALA A 17 -13.84 -5.55 0.38
N ARG A 18 -13.00 -4.65 -0.11
CA ARG A 18 -11.73 -4.97 -0.78
C ARG A 18 -10.59 -4.16 -0.18
N CYS A 19 -9.48 -4.84 0.09
CA CYS A 19 -8.25 -4.20 0.55
C CYS A 19 -7.22 -4.22 -0.58
N TYR A 20 -6.84 -3.04 -1.06
CA TYR A 20 -5.80 -2.86 -2.07
C TYR A 20 -4.49 -2.50 -1.38
N ILE A 21 -3.41 -3.20 -1.70
CA ILE A 21 -2.11 -3.01 -1.07
C ILE A 21 -1.05 -2.84 -2.15
N THR A 22 -0.16 -1.86 -1.98
CA THR A 22 1.06 -1.70 -2.78
C THR A 22 2.26 -1.66 -1.85
N VAL A 23 3.22 -2.56 -2.07
CA VAL A 23 4.51 -2.58 -1.37
C VAL A 23 5.56 -2.01 -2.32
N GLN A 24 6.16 -0.89 -1.95
CA GLN A 24 7.23 -0.25 -2.69
C GLN A 24 8.55 -1.05 -2.58
N LYS A 25 9.53 -0.69 -3.42
CA LYS A 25 10.83 -1.38 -3.48
C LYS A 25 11.68 -1.17 -2.23
N ASP A 26 11.48 -0.05 -1.54
CA ASP A 26 12.13 0.30 -0.27
C ASP A 26 11.47 -0.37 0.94
N GLY A 27 10.40 -1.15 0.73
CA GLY A 27 9.66 -1.85 1.77
C GLY A 27 8.49 -1.08 2.36
N LEU A 28 8.25 0.18 1.96
CA LEU A 28 7.06 0.92 2.39
C LEU A 28 5.79 0.32 1.80
N ALA A 29 4.79 0.10 2.63
CA ALA A 29 3.50 -0.43 2.20
C ALA A 29 2.39 0.61 2.37
N PHE A 30 1.53 0.70 1.36
CA PHE A 30 0.32 1.52 1.38
C PHE A 30 -0.88 0.63 1.16
N ALA A 31 -1.91 0.79 1.99
CA ALA A 31 -3.13 0.00 1.92
C ALA A 31 -4.37 0.91 1.91
N ALA A 32 -5.38 0.52 1.14
CA ALA A 32 -6.69 1.16 1.11
C ALA A 32 -7.75 0.08 1.28
N LEU A 33 -8.62 0.25 2.28
CA LEU A 33 -9.81 -0.58 2.49
C LEU A 33 -11.01 0.18 1.95
N THR A 34 -11.75 -0.43 1.03
CA THR A 34 -12.92 0.16 0.38
C THR A 34 -14.08 -0.84 0.38
N ASP A 35 -15.26 -0.39 0.00
CA ASP A 35 -16.34 -1.28 -0.40
C ASP A 35 -15.95 -2.14 -1.62
N ASP A 36 -16.69 -3.22 -1.87
CA ASP A 36 -16.44 -4.18 -2.96
C ASP A 36 -16.83 -3.69 -4.36
N GLN A 37 -17.56 -2.58 -4.46
CA GLN A 37 -17.94 -1.92 -5.71
C GLN A 37 -16.92 -0.86 -6.14
N TYR A 38 -16.02 -0.46 -5.24
CA TYR A 38 -15.05 0.59 -5.51
C TYR A 38 -14.11 0.19 -6.66
N PRO A 39 -13.95 1.05 -7.69
CA PRO A 39 -13.16 0.69 -8.86
C PRO A 39 -11.68 0.45 -8.51
N GLU A 40 -11.18 -0.76 -8.79
CA GLU A 40 -9.81 -1.18 -8.51
C GLU A 40 -8.76 -0.20 -9.07
N ARG A 41 -8.94 0.23 -10.34
CA ARG A 41 -8.04 1.18 -10.98
C ARG A 41 -7.93 2.49 -10.20
N VAL A 42 -9.04 2.96 -9.65
CA VAL A 42 -9.07 4.20 -8.87
C VAL A 42 -8.37 3.99 -7.53
N ALA A 43 -8.58 2.85 -6.87
CA ALA A 43 -7.90 2.53 -5.61
C ALA A 43 -6.37 2.54 -5.77
N PHE A 44 -5.84 1.89 -6.80
CA PHE A 44 -4.40 1.92 -7.07
C PHE A 44 -3.88 3.31 -7.49
N MET A 45 -4.69 4.12 -8.20
CA MET A 45 -4.34 5.51 -8.48
C MET A 45 -4.22 6.34 -7.19
N VAL A 46 -5.15 6.16 -6.24
CA VAL A 46 -5.12 6.82 -4.93
C VAL A 46 -3.88 6.39 -4.16
N LEU A 47 -3.61 5.08 -4.07
CA LEU A 47 -2.42 4.56 -3.38
C LEU A 47 -1.13 5.11 -3.99
N LYS A 48 -1.04 5.20 -5.33
CA LYS A 48 0.10 5.81 -6.01
C LYS A 48 0.28 7.27 -5.60
N LYS A 49 -0.80 8.06 -5.63
CA LYS A 49 -0.76 9.49 -5.25
C LYS A 49 -0.31 9.68 -3.80
N ILE A 50 -0.90 8.93 -2.87
CA ILE A 50 -0.53 8.97 -1.45
C ILE A 50 0.95 8.64 -1.29
N SER A 51 1.44 7.61 -1.98
CA SER A 51 2.84 7.20 -1.89
C SER A 51 3.83 8.26 -2.41
N MET A 52 3.45 9.00 -3.46
CA MET A 52 4.24 10.10 -3.99
C MET A 52 4.25 11.30 -3.04
N GLU A 53 3.08 11.66 -2.49
CA GLU A 53 2.97 12.75 -1.51
C GLU A 53 3.74 12.43 -0.23
N PHE A 54 3.68 11.18 0.23
CA PHE A 54 4.47 10.70 1.36
C PHE A 54 5.98 10.87 1.11
N ALA A 55 6.47 10.44 -0.06
CA ALA A 55 7.88 10.54 -0.41
C ALA A 55 8.39 11.99 -0.56
N VAL A 56 7.51 12.93 -0.95
CA VAL A 56 7.85 14.36 -1.00
C VAL A 56 7.90 14.96 0.41
N LYS A 57 6.96 14.57 1.28
CA LYS A 57 6.80 15.17 2.61
C LYS A 57 7.76 14.59 3.64
N TYR A 58 8.13 13.33 3.49
CA TYR A 58 9.00 12.61 4.42
C TYR A 58 10.16 12.01 3.64
N GLU A 59 11.39 12.27 4.05
CA GLU A 59 12.55 11.61 3.47
C GLU A 59 12.39 10.09 3.64
N ALA A 60 12.44 9.33 2.54
CA ALA A 60 12.31 7.87 2.57
C ALA A 60 13.33 7.20 3.52
N ALA A 61 14.48 7.84 3.73
CA ALA A 61 15.52 7.41 4.67
C ALA A 61 15.05 7.37 6.15
N MET A 62 14.01 8.13 6.50
CA MET A 62 13.50 8.22 7.87
C MET A 62 12.81 6.93 8.34
N PHE A 63 12.31 6.13 7.39
CA PHE A 63 11.60 4.88 7.66
C PHE A 63 12.33 3.63 7.14
N SER A 64 13.47 3.82 6.48
CA SER A 64 14.31 2.75 5.91
C SER A 64 15.06 1.93 6.98
N LYS A 65 15.08 2.37 8.24
CA LYS A 65 15.70 1.62 9.35
C LYS A 65 14.69 0.66 9.98
N THR A 66 14.62 -0.56 9.44
CA THR A 66 14.29 -1.70 10.29
C THR A 66 15.61 -2.09 10.95
N GLU A 67 15.81 -1.67 12.20
CA GLU A 67 16.87 -2.22 13.04
C GLU A 67 16.68 -3.74 13.09
N SER A 68 17.62 -4.46 12.48
CA SER A 68 17.87 -5.86 12.78
C SER A 68 18.48 -5.90 14.18
N THR A 69 17.64 -6.04 15.20
CA THR A 69 18.07 -6.48 16.52
C THR A 69 17.88 -8.00 16.59
N ASP A 70 18.97 -8.66 16.96
CA ASP A 70 19.15 -10.12 17.06
C ASP A 70 18.05 -10.88 17.84
#